data_AF-A0A2X4TX69-F1
#
_entry.id   AF-A0A2X4TX69-F1
#
_cell.length_a   1.000
_cell.length_b   1.000
_cell.length_c   1.000
_cell.angle_alpha   90.00
_cell.angle_beta   90.00
_cell.angle_gamma   90.00
#
_symmetry.space_group_name_H-M   'P 1'
#
loop_
_entity.id
_entity.type
_entity.pdbx_description
1 polymer ?
#
loop_
_entity_poly.entity_id
_entity_poly.type
_entity_poly.pdbx_seq_one_letter_code
_entity_poly.pdbx_strand_id
1 'polypeptide(L)'
;MRSYNPTTSGHKGQIKRALQTLASAKQPVVYVGGGAISAACYAPLRQIIETFNLPVVSSLMGIGAFPATHRQSLGMLGMHGTYEANMTIHNADVIFAVGVRFDDRATNNLA
;
A
#
# COMPACT_ATOMS: atom_id res chain seq x y z
N MET A 1 15.79 -14.10 -7.21
CA MET A 1 15.03 -15.02 -8.10
C MET A 1 15.79 -15.12 -9.41
N ARG A 2 16.35 -16.28 -9.76
CA ARG A 2 17.27 -16.41 -10.93
C ARG A 2 16.58 -16.18 -12.29
N SER A 3 15.26 -16.32 -12.38
CA SER A 3 14.49 -16.26 -13.63
C SER A 3 13.44 -15.14 -13.69
N TYR A 4 13.37 -14.28 -12.66
CA TYR A 4 12.40 -13.17 -12.65
C TYR A 4 12.95 -11.99 -13.45
N ASN A 5 12.33 -11.68 -14.58
CA ASN A 5 12.70 -10.57 -15.46
C ASN A 5 11.50 -9.62 -15.64
N PRO A 6 11.24 -8.72 -14.67
CA PRO A 6 10.10 -7.83 -14.72
C PRO A 6 10.32 -6.66 -15.69
N THR A 7 9.22 -6.13 -16.21
CA THR A 7 9.25 -4.83 -16.88
C THR A 7 9.55 -3.73 -15.87
N THR A 8 10.68 -3.05 -16.01
CA THR A 8 11.11 -1.98 -15.09
C THR A 8 10.57 -0.60 -15.48
N SER A 9 10.18 -0.42 -16.74
CA SER A 9 9.55 0.81 -17.22
C SER A 9 8.02 0.69 -17.18
N GLY A 10 7.36 1.47 -16.34
CA GLY A 10 5.90 1.53 -16.31
C GLY A 10 5.31 2.22 -17.55
N HIS A 11 4.10 1.82 -17.93
CA HIS A 11 3.38 2.43 -19.05
C HIS A 11 2.87 3.83 -18.67
N LYS A 12 3.39 4.89 -19.31
CA LYS A 12 3.09 6.29 -18.97
C LYS A 12 1.59 6.61 -18.88
N GLY A 13 0.78 6.09 -19.81
CA GLY A 13 -0.67 6.31 -19.80
C GLY A 13 -1.42 5.56 -18.68
N GLN A 14 -0.86 4.48 -18.13
CA GLN A 14 -1.46 3.79 -16.98
C GLN A 14 -1.07 4.52 -15.69
N ILE A 15 0.19 4.94 -15.57
CA ILE A 15 0.66 5.76 -14.44
C ILE A 15 -0.17 7.05 -14.33
N LYS A 16 -0.37 7.76 -15.45
CA LYS A 16 -1.17 8.99 -15.47
C LYS A 16 -2.61 8.75 -14.99
N ARG A 17 -3.25 7.67 -15.45
CA ARG A 17 -4.61 7.31 -15.01
C ARG A 17 -4.66 6.95 -13.53
N ALA A 18 -3.72 6.15 -13.03
CA ALA A 18 -3.64 5.80 -11.62
C ALA A 18 -3.46 7.05 -10.73
N LEU A 19 -2.61 7.98 -11.13
CA LEU A 19 -2.43 9.25 -10.41
C LEU A 19 -3.68 10.13 -10.45
N GLN A 20 -4.40 10.19 -11.57
CA GLN A 20 -5.67 10.92 -11.66
C GLN A 20 -6.72 10.31 -10.73
N THR A 21 -6.86 8.99 -10.72
CA THR A 21 -7.76 8.27 -9.80
C THR A 21 -7.41 8.56 -8.34
N LEU A 22 -6.12 8.44 -7.99
CA LEU A 22 -5.64 8.71 -6.63
C LEU A 22 -5.88 10.17 -6.21
N ALA A 23 -5.62 11.13 -7.10
CA ALA A 23 -5.81 12.56 -6.81
C ALA A 23 -7.28 12.96 -6.70
N SER A 24 -8.20 12.25 -7.37
CA SER A 24 -9.64 12.49 -7.30
C SER A 24 -10.34 11.79 -6.11
N ALA A 25 -9.63 10.91 -5.41
CA ALA A 25 -10.17 10.13 -4.31
C ALA A 25 -10.47 11.02 -3.09
N LYS A 26 -11.57 10.72 -2.39
CA LYS A 26 -11.97 11.40 -1.16
C LYS A 26 -11.39 10.72 0.08
N GLN A 27 -11.23 9.41 0.05
CA GLN A 27 -10.71 8.59 1.15
C GLN A 27 -9.64 7.61 0.66
N PRO A 28 -8.56 8.08 0.01
CA PRO A 28 -7.51 7.21 -0.47
C PRO A 28 -6.67 6.65 0.69
N VAL A 29 -6.27 5.39 0.59
CA VAL A 29 -5.35 4.74 1.54
C VAL A 29 -4.21 4.05 0.80
N VAL A 30 -3.00 4.10 1.36
CA VAL A 30 -1.88 3.28 0.89
C VAL A 30 -1.90 1.94 1.62
N TYR A 31 -1.87 0.86 0.86
CA TYR A 31 -1.70 -0.48 1.40
C TYR A 31 -0.33 -1.03 0.98
N VAL A 32 0.57 -1.28 1.94
CA VAL A 32 1.94 -1.73 1.67
C VAL A 32 2.13 -3.19 2.07
N GLY A 33 2.75 -3.98 1.18
CA GLY A 33 3.06 -5.39 1.42
C GLY A 33 4.55 -5.72 1.31
N GLY A 34 4.89 -7.00 1.48
CA GLY A 34 6.29 -7.46 1.50
C GLY A 34 7.05 -7.29 0.18
N GLY A 35 6.36 -7.11 -0.94
CA GLY A 35 7.01 -6.74 -2.20
C GLY A 35 7.70 -5.37 -2.12
N ALA A 36 7.17 -4.44 -1.32
CA ALA A 36 7.80 -3.13 -1.11
C ALA A 36 9.14 -3.25 -0.35
N ILE A 37 9.17 -4.12 0.67
CA ILE A 37 10.41 -4.49 1.38
C ILE A 37 11.40 -5.12 0.40
N SER A 38 10.94 -6.08 -0.39
CA SER A 38 11.78 -6.86 -1.31
C SER A 38 12.39 -5.99 -2.42
N ALA A 39 11.68 -4.94 -2.82
CA ALA A 39 12.12 -3.96 -3.81
C ALA A 39 12.90 -2.78 -3.19
N ALA A 40 13.08 -2.74 -1.87
CA ALA A 40 13.75 -1.66 -1.14
C ALA A 40 13.20 -0.25 -1.48
N CYS A 41 11.89 -0.12 -1.72
CA CYS A 41 11.28 1.11 -2.25
C CYS A 41 10.97 2.18 -1.19
N TYR A 42 11.65 2.15 -0.03
CA TYR A 42 11.36 2.99 1.14
C TYR A 42 11.30 4.49 0.82
N ALA A 43 12.32 5.01 0.11
CA ALA A 43 12.42 6.43 -0.21
C ALA A 43 11.32 6.93 -1.17
N PRO A 44 11.13 6.33 -2.37
CA PRO A 44 10.06 6.77 -3.27
C PRO A 44 8.67 6.54 -2.70
N LEU A 45 8.45 5.46 -1.94
CA LEU A 45 7.18 5.20 -1.26
C LEU A 45 6.84 6.32 -0.26
N ARG A 46 7.81 6.66 0.59
CA ARG A 46 7.66 7.76 1.56
C ARG A 46 7.35 9.09 0.88
N GLN A 47 8.08 9.42 -0.17
CA GLN A 47 7.89 10.66 -0.92
C GLN A 47 6.44 10.78 -1.44
N ILE A 48 5.90 9.71 -2.03
CA ILE A 48 4.51 9.72 -2.55
C ILE A 48 3.52 9.86 -1.39
N ILE A 49 3.70 9.11 -0.31
CA ILE A 49 2.82 9.15 0.88
C ILE A 49 2.78 10.55 1.49
N GLU A 50 3.93 11.20 1.66
CA GLU A 50 4.02 12.54 2.24
C GLU A 50 3.46 13.60 1.29
N THR A 51 3.74 13.48 -0.02
CA THR A 51 3.27 14.43 -1.05
C THR A 51 1.74 14.45 -1.16
N PHE A 52 1.11 13.28 -1.13
CA PHE A 52 -0.34 13.15 -1.20
C PHE A 52 -1.01 13.15 0.18
N ASN A 53 -0.22 13.23 1.26
CA ASN A 53 -0.68 13.15 2.66
C ASN A 53 -1.61 11.96 2.91
N LEU A 54 -1.22 10.76 2.46
CA LEU A 54 -2.05 9.55 2.52
C LEU A 54 -1.86 8.77 3.83
N PRO A 55 -2.94 8.22 4.44
CA PRO A 55 -2.80 7.22 5.49
C PRO A 55 -2.20 5.93 4.94
N VAL A 56 -1.43 5.23 5.78
CA VAL A 56 -0.68 4.03 5.41
C VAL A 56 -1.07 2.87 6.31
N VAL A 57 -1.48 1.79 5.66
CA VAL A 57 -1.78 0.49 6.25
C VAL A 57 -0.77 -0.53 5.74
N SER A 58 -0.29 -1.41 6.62
CA SER A 58 0.72 -2.43 6.26
C SER A 58 0.17 -3.84 6.39
N SER A 59 0.53 -4.74 5.48
CA SER A 59 0.38 -6.18 5.74
C SER A 59 1.43 -6.61 6.77
N LEU A 60 1.26 -7.81 7.35
CA LEU A 60 2.29 -8.40 8.20
C LEU A 60 3.67 -8.41 7.51
N MET A 61 3.70 -8.71 6.22
CA MET A 61 4.93 -8.75 5.42
C MET A 61 5.41 -7.36 5.00
N GLY A 62 4.56 -6.35 5.06
CA GLY A 62 4.89 -4.96 4.75
C GLY A 62 5.41 -4.17 5.95
N ILE A 63 5.38 -4.72 7.17
CA ILE A 63 5.92 -4.05 8.36
C ILE A 63 7.39 -3.70 8.13
N GLY A 64 7.74 -2.43 8.32
CA GLY A 64 9.07 -1.88 8.07
C GLY A 64 9.23 -1.20 6.70
N ALA A 65 8.25 -1.30 5.80
CA ALA A 65 8.28 -0.60 4.52
C ALA A 65 8.02 0.90 4.66
N PHE A 66 7.33 1.29 5.75
CA PHE A 66 7.10 2.66 6.16
C PHE A 66 7.31 2.78 7.68
N PRO A 67 7.86 3.89 8.21
CA PRO A 67 8.17 4.00 9.64
C PRO A 67 6.91 3.93 10.51
N ALA A 68 6.88 3.00 11.46
CA ALA A 68 5.73 2.79 12.34
C ALA A 68 5.45 3.97 13.28
N THR A 69 6.46 4.80 13.56
CA THR A 69 6.32 6.03 14.37
C THR A 69 5.85 7.24 13.56
N HIS A 70 5.67 7.10 12.25
CA HIS A 70 5.23 8.19 11.41
C HIS A 70 3.74 8.48 11.63
N ARG A 71 3.35 9.76 11.64
CA ARG A 71 1.96 10.19 11.88
C ARG A 71 0.93 9.59 10.91
N GLN A 72 1.38 9.18 9.73
CA GLN A 72 0.54 8.60 8.68
C GLN A 72 0.48 7.06 8.75
N SER A 73 1.22 6.43 9.68
CA SER A 73 1.19 4.97 9.86
C SER A 73 0.02 4.60 10.78
N LEU A 74 -0.91 3.81 10.25
CA LEU A 74 -2.07 3.29 11.00
C LEU A 74 -1.81 1.89 11.59
N GLY A 75 -0.64 1.31 11.29
CA GLY A 75 -0.27 -0.03 11.70
C GLY A 75 -0.71 -1.11 10.71
N MET A 76 -0.87 -2.33 11.24
CA MET A 76 -1.13 -3.53 10.43
C MET A 76 -2.64 -3.73 10.22
N LEU A 77 -3.06 -4.18 9.03
CA LEU A 77 -4.43 -4.69 8.83
C LEU A 77 -4.58 -6.17 9.21
N GLY A 78 -5.83 -6.59 9.39
CA GLY A 78 -6.24 -7.98 9.57
C GLY A 78 -6.65 -8.29 11.02
N MET A 79 -6.86 -9.57 11.31
CA MET A 79 -7.39 -10.07 12.59
C MET A 79 -6.52 -9.75 13.82
N HIS A 80 -5.22 -9.51 13.62
CA HIS A 80 -4.27 -9.07 14.67
C HIS A 80 -3.81 -7.63 14.43
N GLY A 81 -4.47 -6.93 13.51
CA GLY A 81 -4.18 -5.55 13.13
C GLY A 81 -4.79 -4.54 14.09
N THR A 82 -4.64 -3.27 13.75
CA THR A 82 -5.29 -2.18 14.49
C THR A 82 -6.71 -1.98 13.97
N TYR A 83 -7.62 -1.59 14.87
CA TYR A 83 -8.98 -1.20 14.48
C TYR A 83 -8.96 -0.06 13.46
N GLU A 84 -8.09 0.94 13.68
CA GLU A 84 -7.92 2.10 12.80
C GLU A 84 -7.47 1.70 11.38
N ALA A 85 -6.50 0.79 11.25
CA ALA A 85 -6.08 0.28 9.94
C ALA A 85 -7.23 -0.44 9.22
N ASN A 86 -7.95 -1.31 9.94
CA ASN A 86 -9.08 -2.06 9.40
C ASN A 86 -10.23 -1.15 8.96
N MET A 87 -10.60 -0.16 9.77
CA MET A 87 -11.67 0.77 9.41
C MET A 87 -11.26 1.72 8.28
N THR A 88 -10.00 2.14 8.24
CA THR A 88 -9.52 3.03 7.17
C THR A 88 -9.54 2.32 5.83
N ILE A 89 -9.05 1.08 5.76
CA ILE A 89 -9.05 0.33 4.49
C ILE A 89 -10.46 -0.10 4.09
N HIS A 90 -11.34 -0.42 5.04
CA HIS A 90 -12.73 -0.77 4.78
C HIS A 90 -13.52 0.40 4.15
N ASN A 91 -13.26 1.63 4.60
CA ASN A 91 -13.97 2.82 4.10
C ASN A 91 -13.24 3.52 2.94
N ALA A 92 -12.13 2.96 2.45
CA ALA A 92 -11.37 3.59 1.38
C ALA A 92 -12.14 3.52 0.05
N ASP A 93 -12.20 4.65 -0.66
CA ASP A 93 -12.74 4.68 -2.03
C ASP A 93 -11.67 4.33 -3.08
N VAL A 94 -10.38 4.51 -2.74
CA VAL A 94 -9.24 4.09 -3.55
C VAL A 94 -8.16 3.49 -2.65
N ILE A 95 -7.67 2.30 -3.02
CA ILE A 95 -6.52 1.66 -2.37
C ILE A 95 -5.32 1.73 -3.31
N PHE A 96 -4.27 2.45 -2.89
CA PHE A 96 -2.98 2.44 -3.56
C PHE A 96 -2.10 1.32 -3.00
N ALA A 97 -2.17 0.15 -3.65
CA ALA A 97 -1.48 -1.04 -3.21
C ALA A 97 -0.05 -1.14 -3.75
N VAL A 98 0.94 -1.26 -2.86
CA VAL A 98 2.37 -1.32 -3.21
C VAL A 98 2.98 -2.61 -2.68
N GLY A 99 3.36 -3.52 -3.58
CA GLY A 99 4.01 -4.79 -3.21
C GLY A 99 3.11 -5.72 -2.40
N VAL A 100 1.81 -5.64 -2.61
CA VAL A 100 0.77 -6.40 -1.91
C VAL A 100 0.38 -7.64 -2.71
N ARG A 101 0.21 -8.78 -2.05
CA ARG A 101 -0.31 -10.03 -2.66
C ARG A 101 -1.83 -10.18 -2.52
N PHE A 102 -2.45 -9.42 -1.61
CA PHE A 102 -3.86 -9.59 -1.20
C PHE A 102 -4.13 -11.02 -0.75
N ASP A 103 -3.37 -11.46 0.26
CA ASP A 103 -3.57 -12.78 0.85
C ASP A 103 -4.87 -12.86 1.66
N ASP A 104 -5.25 -14.09 1.98
CA ASP A 104 -6.45 -14.47 2.72
C ASP A 104 -6.57 -13.79 4.10
N ARG A 105 -5.45 -13.40 4.71
CA ARG A 105 -5.46 -12.67 5.99
C ARG A 105 -5.85 -11.19 5.84
N ALA A 106 -5.73 -10.67 4.62
CA ALA A 106 -6.08 -9.30 4.25
C ALA A 106 -7.50 -9.20 3.67
N THR A 107 -7.90 -10.15 2.83
CA THR A 107 -9.19 -10.09 2.11
C THR A 107 -10.28 -10.95 2.74
N ASN A 108 -9.94 -11.78 3.73
CA ASN A 108 -10.73 -12.93 4.15
C ASN A 108 -10.88 -13.97 3.00
N ASN A 109 -11.25 -15.21 3.34
CA ASN A 109 -11.54 -16.21 2.32
C ASN A 109 -12.91 -15.91 1.68
N LEU A 110 -12.89 -15.16 0.58
CA LEU A 110 -14.05 -15.02 -0.30
C LEU A 110 -14.21 -16.34 -1.04
N ALA A 111 -15.03 -17.24 -0.46
CA ALA A 111 -15.47 -18.47 -1.11
C ALA A 111 -16.24 -18.16 -2.41
#